data_AF-A0A4V1J7F6-F1
#
_entry.id   AF-A0A4V1J7F6-F1
#
_cell.length_a   1.000
_cell.length_b   1.000
_cell.length_c   1.000
_cell.angle_alpha   90.00
_cell.angle_beta   90.00
_cell.angle_gamma   90.00
#
_symmetry.space_group_name_H-M   'P 1'
#
loop_
_entity.id
_entity.type
_entity.pdbx_description
1 polymer ?
#
loop_
_entity_poly.entity_id
_entity_poly.type
_entity_poly.pdbx_seq_one_letter_code
_entity_poly.pdbx_strand_id
1 'polypeptide(L)'
;MSQLTTLKQQIASIGNDAKTTAQGLQGFKGKFSQAVSQVQATIGGSAQQVDQQMISTLQAAEKQVDAAIAALQQAAQAANKYASSL
;
A
#
# COMPACT_ATOMS: atom_id res chain seq x y z
N MET A 1 -17.69 -0.68 31.82
CA MET A 1 -16.62 -0.30 30.86
C MET A 1 -17.05 1.00 30.19
N SER A 2 -16.20 2.02 30.17
CA SER A 2 -16.55 3.32 29.61
C SER A 2 -16.51 3.27 28.07
N GLN A 3 -17.34 4.08 27.42
CA GLN A 3 -17.35 4.23 25.96
C GLN A 3 -15.96 4.61 25.40
N LEU A 4 -15.15 5.30 26.20
CA LEU A 4 -13.75 5.64 25.90
C LEU A 4 -12.85 4.40 25.78
N THR A 5 -12.99 3.42 26.66
CA THR A 5 -12.23 2.17 26.57
C THR A 5 -12.59 1.39 25.30
N THR A 6 -13.88 1.34 24.95
CA THR A 6 -14.34 0.71 23.69
C THR A 6 -13.80 1.44 22.46
N LEU A 7 -13.85 2.78 22.45
CA LEU A 7 -13.30 3.59 21.37
C LEU A 7 -11.79 3.38 21.20
N LYS A 8 -11.04 3.38 22.31
CA LYS A 8 -9.60 3.13 22.30
C LYS A 8 -9.27 1.77 21.69
N GLN A 9 -10.00 0.71 22.06
CA GLN A 9 -9.83 -0.61 21.48
C GLN A 9 -10.17 -0.66 19.99
N GLN A 10 -11.26 -0.02 19.56
CA GLN A 10 -11.63 0.05 18.13
C GLN A 10 -10.55 0.78 17.31
N ILE A 11 -10.11 1.95 17.75
CA ILE A 11 -9.08 2.72 17.06
C ILE A 11 -7.76 1.93 16.99
N ALA A 12 -7.36 1.28 18.10
CA ALA A 12 -6.16 0.46 18.14
C ALA A 12 -6.24 -0.73 17.17
N SER A 13 -7.41 -1.38 17.06
CA SER A 13 -7.66 -2.46 16.09
C SER A 13 -7.50 -1.95 14.66
N ILE A 14 -8.18 -0.85 14.31
CA ILE A 14 -8.10 -0.26 12.96
C ILE A 14 -6.66 0.12 12.61
N GLY A 15 -5.91 0.69 13.57
CA GLY A 15 -4.51 1.04 13.37
C GLY A 15 -3.62 -0.19 13.10
N ASN A 16 -3.86 -1.29 13.81
CA ASN A 16 -3.15 -2.55 13.58
C ASN A 16 -3.53 -3.20 12.24
N ASP A 17 -4.81 -3.17 11.87
CA ASP A 17 -5.28 -3.68 10.58
C ASP A 17 -4.65 -2.87 9.43
N ALA A 18 -4.69 -1.53 9.50
CA ALA A 18 -4.07 -0.66 8.52
C ALA A 18 -2.55 -0.91 8.40
N LYS A 19 -1.85 -1.10 9.52
CA LYS A 19 -0.42 -1.44 9.53
C LYS A 19 -0.15 -2.80 8.88
N THR A 20 -0.95 -3.82 9.19
CA THR A 20 -0.83 -5.17 8.64
C THR A 20 -1.08 -5.17 7.13
N THR A 21 -2.13 -4.47 6.68
CA THR A 21 -2.43 -4.29 5.25
C THR A 21 -1.30 -3.53 4.55
N ALA A 22 -0.75 -2.47 5.14
CA ALA A 22 0.37 -1.74 4.57
C ALA A 22 1.62 -2.63 4.39
N GLN A 23 1.93 -3.48 5.37
CA GLN A 23 3.03 -4.45 5.28
C GLN A 23 2.78 -5.50 4.19
N GLY A 24 1.56 -6.01 4.08
CA GLY A 24 1.16 -6.92 3.00
C GLY A 24 1.31 -6.28 1.62
N LEU A 25 0.87 -5.03 1.48
CA LEU A 25 1.02 -4.25 0.25
C LEU A 25 2.47 -3.93 -0.06
N GLN A 26 3.33 -3.68 0.93
CA GLN A 26 4.78 -3.52 0.71
C GLN A 26 5.40 -4.80 0.13
N GLY A 27 5.06 -5.96 0.69
CA GLY A 27 5.50 -7.25 0.14
C GLY A 27 4.99 -7.48 -1.28
N PHE A 28 3.73 -7.12 -1.55
CA PHE A 28 3.15 -7.17 -2.89
C PHE A 28 3.86 -6.21 -3.86
N LYS A 29 4.11 -4.95 -3.47
CA LYS A 29 4.82 -3.96 -4.27
C LYS A 29 6.18 -4.47 -4.75
N GLY A 30 6.95 -5.12 -3.86
CA GLY A 30 8.23 -5.72 -4.24
C GLY A 30 8.09 -6.77 -5.35
N LYS A 31 7.15 -7.71 -5.20
CA LYS A 31 6.85 -8.73 -6.22
C LYS A 31 6.31 -8.12 -7.51
N PHE A 32 5.45 -7.11 -7.39
CA PHE A 32 4.85 -6.40 -8.50
C PHE A 32 5.92 -5.67 -9.31
N SER A 33 6.79 -4.89 -8.67
CA SER A 33 7.91 -4.18 -9.30
C SER A 33 8.85 -5.14 -10.06
N GLN A 34 9.13 -6.31 -9.47
CA GLN A 34 9.91 -7.35 -10.13
C GLN A 34 9.19 -7.90 -11.37
N ALA A 35 7.87 -8.16 -11.28
CA ALA A 35 7.08 -8.59 -12.43
C ALA A 35 7.03 -7.53 -13.54
N VAL A 36 6.87 -6.26 -13.19
CA VAL A 36 6.92 -5.14 -14.16
C VAL A 36 8.27 -5.09 -14.85
N SER A 37 9.37 -5.25 -14.11
CA SER A 37 10.73 -5.28 -14.67
C SER A 37 10.93 -6.46 -15.62
N GLN A 38 10.39 -7.64 -15.27
CA GLN A 38 10.42 -8.83 -16.13
C GLN A 38 9.64 -8.58 -17.43
N VAL A 39 8.43 -8.02 -17.34
CA VAL A 39 7.61 -7.66 -18.51
C VAL A 39 8.33 -6.64 -19.37
N GLN A 40 8.95 -5.63 -18.78
CA GLN A 40 9.74 -4.62 -19.50
C GLN A 40 10.95 -5.23 -20.21
N ALA A 41 11.63 -6.19 -19.59
CA ALA A 41 12.74 -6.91 -20.20
C ALA A 41 12.29 -7.83 -21.35
N THR A 42 11.15 -8.52 -21.20
CA THR A 42 10.54 -9.34 -22.26
C THR A 42 10.07 -8.50 -23.43
N ILE A 43 9.51 -7.32 -23.15
CA ILE A 43 9.12 -6.32 -24.14
C ILE A 43 10.35 -5.64 -24.77
N GLY A 44 11.55 -5.80 -24.19
CA GLY A 44 12.82 -5.11 -24.49
C GLY A 44 13.34 -5.18 -25.94
N GLY A 45 12.55 -4.67 -26.89
CA GLY A 45 12.77 -4.66 -28.33
C GLY A 45 11.53 -4.36 -29.17
N SER A 46 10.30 -4.48 -28.64
CA SER A 46 9.09 -4.16 -29.39
C SER A 46 8.74 -2.67 -29.29
N ALA A 47 8.93 -1.96 -30.41
CA ALA A 47 8.68 -0.52 -30.56
C ALA A 47 7.19 -0.15 -30.63
N GLN A 48 6.29 -1.03 -30.18
CA GLN A 48 4.85 -0.81 -30.32
C GLN A 48 4.33 0.07 -29.19
N GLN A 49 3.51 1.06 -29.56
CA GLN A 49 2.89 2.00 -28.64
C GLN A 49 2.04 1.30 -27.55
N VAL A 50 1.50 0.12 -27.86
CA VAL A 50 0.72 -0.73 -26.94
C VAL A 50 1.58 -1.23 -25.78
N ASP A 51 2.83 -1.63 -26.04
CA ASP A 51 3.76 -2.13 -25.03
C ASP A 51 4.17 -1.02 -24.06
N GLN A 52 4.46 0.17 -24.58
CA GLN A 52 4.75 1.35 -23.77
C GLN A 52 3.55 1.73 -22.89
N GLN A 53 2.33 1.63 -23.43
CA GLN A 53 1.12 1.91 -22.68
C GLN A 53 0.87 0.88 -21.57
N MET A 54 1.18 -0.40 -21.83
CA MET A 54 1.09 -1.45 -20.82
C MET A 54 2.09 -1.21 -19.67
N ILE A 55 3.36 -0.94 -19.98
CA ILE A 55 4.37 -0.60 -18.97
C ILE A 55 3.97 0.64 -18.18
N SER A 56 3.48 1.68 -18.85
CA SER A 56 3.01 2.90 -18.18
C SER A 56 1.85 2.62 -17.23
N THR A 57 0.90 1.78 -17.64
CA THR A 57 -0.24 1.36 -16.80
C THR A 57 0.22 0.60 -15.57
N LEU A 58 1.18 -0.31 -15.74
CA LEU A 58 1.77 -1.07 -14.64
C LEU A 58 2.52 -0.16 -13.66
N GLN A 59 3.34 0.76 -14.16
CA GLN A 59 4.05 1.75 -13.31
C GLN A 59 3.08 2.67 -12.56
N ALA A 60 1.96 3.07 -13.19
CA ALA A 60 0.93 3.84 -12.54
C ALA A 60 0.27 3.06 -11.39
N ALA A 61 -0.01 1.77 -11.60
CA ALA A 61 -0.51 0.89 -10.55
C ALA A 61 0.49 0.75 -9.39
N GLU A 62 1.78 0.59 -9.67
CA GLU A 62 2.84 0.52 -8.65
C GLU A 62 2.86 1.79 -7.77
N LYS A 63 2.78 2.97 -8.40
CA LYS A 63 2.69 4.25 -7.67
C LYS A 63 1.46 4.34 -6.79
N GLN A 64 0.31 3.87 -7.26
CA GLN A 64 -0.91 3.86 -6.44
C GLN A 64 -0.81 2.90 -5.25
N VAL A 65 -0.18 1.74 -5.43
CA VAL A 65 0.10 0.83 -4.31
C VAL A 65 1.01 1.49 -3.29
N ASP A 66 2.04 2.21 -3.74
CA ASP A 66 2.93 2.97 -2.86
C ASP A 66 2.20 4.06 -2.07
N ALA A 67 1.34 4.82 -2.75
CA ALA A 67 0.50 5.83 -2.12
C ALA A 67 -0.47 5.21 -1.09
N ALA A 68 -1.07 4.06 -1.41
CA ALA A 68 -1.95 3.34 -0.49
C ALA A 68 -1.19 2.84 0.75
N ILE A 69 0.03 2.32 0.59
CA ILE A 69 0.90 1.94 1.71
C ILE A 69 1.16 3.14 2.61
N ALA A 70 1.56 4.28 2.03
CA ALA A 70 1.83 5.49 2.80
C ALA A 70 0.59 6.00 3.55
N ALA A 71 -0.57 5.99 2.89
CA ALA A 71 -1.85 6.40 3.49
C ALA A 71 -2.24 5.48 4.67
N LEU A 72 -2.10 4.16 4.52
CA LEU A 72 -2.38 3.20 5.58
C LEU A 72 -1.41 3.32 6.75
N GLN A 73 -0.12 3.58 6.48
CA GLN A 73 0.87 3.84 7.54
C GLN A 73 0.55 5.13 8.31
N GLN A 74 0.14 6.20 7.62
CA GLN A 74 -0.30 7.43 8.28
C GLN A 74 -1.55 7.19 9.14
N ALA A 75 -2.54 6.48 8.61
CA ALA A 75 -3.75 6.12 9.36
C ALA A 75 -3.41 5.31 10.62
N ALA A 76 -2.52 4.32 10.52
CA ALA A 76 -2.05 3.53 11.65
C ALA A 76 -1.34 4.39 12.71
N GLN A 77 -0.49 5.33 12.29
CA GLN A 77 0.20 6.25 13.20
C GLN A 77 -0.79 7.19 13.89
N ALA A 78 -1.75 7.76 13.17
CA ALA A 78 -2.78 8.63 13.72
C ALA A 78 -3.66 7.88 14.73
N ALA A 79 -4.09 6.67 14.38
CA ALA A 79 -4.85 5.80 15.27
C ALA A 79 -4.09 5.50 16.57
N ASN A 80 -2.81 5.13 16.47
CA ASN A 80 -2.01 4.83 17.65
C ASN A 80 -1.77 6.07 18.54
N LYS A 81 -1.53 7.23 17.92
CA LYS A 81 -1.41 8.51 18.65
C LYS A 81 -2.70 8.86 19.39
N TYR A 82 -3.84 8.73 18.71
CA TYR A 82 -5.16 9.01 19.30
C TYR A 82 -5.47 8.05 20.46
N ALA A 83 -5.27 6.75 20.26
CA ALA A 83 -5.46 5.74 21.31
C ALA A 83 -4.52 5.96 22.52
N SER A 84 -3.32 6.51 22.30
CA SER A 84 -2.37 6.85 23.37
C SER A 84 -2.74 8.13 24.12
N SER A 85 -3.50 9.04 23.50
CA SER A 85 -4.00 10.27 24.12
C SER A 85 -5.29 10.09 24.93
N LEU A 86 -5.97 8.95 24.77
CA LEU A 86 -7.17 8.53 25.50
C LEU A 86 -6.83 7.68 26.73
#